data_AF-A0A367AMN9-F1
#
_entry.id   AF-A0A367AMN9-F1
#
_cell.length_a   1.000
_cell.length_b   1.000
_cell.length_c   1.000
_cell.angle_alpha   90.00
_cell.angle_beta   90.00
_cell.angle_gamma   90.00
#
_symmetry.space_group_name_H-M   'P 1'
#
loop_
_entity.id
_entity.type
_entity.pdbx_description
1 polymer ?
#
loop_
_entity_poly.entity_id
_entity_poly.type
_entity_poly.pdbx_seq_one_letter_code
_entity_poly.pdbx_strand_id
1 'polypeptide(L)'
;MKVQCRANAPASDLTVLGETAEVLTTRGAMASAPVTLAVSDRVALGIATMFRSSTPSGQVLDRFSRTGTADSAELLDAVRTEQGYASAEGHAVLHCLAGWVRKQLYLKTTTRV
;
A
#
# COMPACT_ATOMS: atom_id res chain seq x y z
N MET A 1 -9.53 10.70 -4.43
CA MET A 1 -10.41 9.69 -5.08
C MET A 1 -10.45 8.49 -4.16
N LYS A 2 -11.63 7.94 -3.82
CA LYS A 2 -11.67 6.78 -2.92
C LYS A 2 -11.04 5.55 -3.56
N VAL A 3 -10.19 4.83 -2.84
CA VAL A 3 -9.69 3.49 -3.20
C VAL A 3 -10.34 2.45 -2.29
N GLN A 4 -10.47 1.22 -2.78
CA GLN A 4 -11.12 0.13 -2.07
C GLN A 4 -10.30 -1.13 -2.24
N CYS A 5 -10.02 -1.77 -1.11
CA CYS A 5 -9.48 -3.10 -0.99
C CYS A 5 -10.63 -4.12 -0.99
N ARG A 6 -10.46 -5.22 -1.74
CA ARG A 6 -11.44 -6.31 -1.84
C ARG A 6 -11.17 -7.44 -0.85
N ALA A 7 -10.07 -7.38 -0.11
CA ALA A 7 -9.73 -8.37 0.89
C ALA A 7 -10.51 -8.14 2.19
N ASN A 8 -10.92 -9.23 2.83
CA ASN A 8 -11.66 -9.20 4.10
C ASN A 8 -10.76 -9.35 5.34
N ALA A 9 -9.46 -9.60 5.15
CA ALA A 9 -8.49 -9.76 6.23
C ALA A 9 -7.08 -9.37 5.77
N PRO A 10 -6.26 -8.77 6.66
CA PRO A 10 -4.86 -8.48 6.35
C PRO A 10 -4.05 -9.76 6.13
N ALA A 11 -2.95 -9.64 5.39
CA ALA A 11 -1.88 -10.63 5.36
C ALA A 11 -1.10 -10.61 6.69
N SER A 12 -0.44 -11.72 7.03
CA SER A 12 0.52 -11.74 8.15
C SER A 12 1.80 -10.97 7.78
N ASP A 13 2.56 -10.55 8.79
CA ASP A 13 3.81 -9.80 8.59
C ASP A 13 4.79 -10.56 7.68
N LEU A 14 4.93 -11.88 7.86
CA LEU A 14 5.77 -12.71 6.99
C LEU A 14 5.32 -12.68 5.52
N THR A 15 4.00 -12.73 5.27
CA THR A 15 3.47 -12.62 3.91
C THR A 15 3.66 -11.22 3.34
N VAL A 16 3.52 -10.17 4.16
CA VAL A 16 3.79 -8.78 3.75
C VAL A 16 5.23 -8.62 3.28
N LEU A 17 6.19 -9.12 4.07
CA LEU A 17 7.61 -9.03 3.75
C LEU A 17 7.96 -9.84 2.50
N GLY A 18 7.44 -11.08 2.40
CA GLY A 18 7.66 -11.94 1.24
C GLY A 18 7.17 -11.32 -0.08
N GLU A 19 5.91 -10.87 -0.11
CA GLU A 19 5.34 -10.28 -1.32
C GLU A 19 5.98 -8.91 -1.65
N THR A 20 6.36 -8.13 -0.64
CA THR A 20 7.09 -6.88 -0.85
C THR A 20 8.44 -7.15 -1.52
N ALA A 21 9.19 -8.14 -1.03
CA ALA A 21 10.47 -8.52 -1.61
C ALA A 21 10.31 -9.02 -3.06
N GLU A 22 9.29 -9.83 -3.34
CA GLU A 22 8.97 -10.30 -4.69
C GLU A 22 8.68 -9.13 -5.62
N VAL A 23 7.75 -8.23 -5.25
CA VAL A 23 7.38 -7.07 -6.07
C VAL A 23 8.59 -6.17 -6.34
N LEU A 24 9.42 -5.90 -5.34
CA LEU A 24 10.61 -5.06 -5.52
C LEU A 24 11.66 -5.74 -6.40
N THR A 25 11.85 -7.06 -6.25
CA THR A 25 12.77 -7.84 -7.08
C THR A 25 12.32 -7.83 -8.54
N THR A 26 11.05 -8.13 -8.81
CA THR A 26 10.50 -8.11 -10.17
C THR A 26 10.59 -6.71 -10.78
N ARG A 27 10.26 -5.66 -10.02
CA ARG A 27 10.39 -4.27 -10.51
C ARG A 27 11.83 -3.90 -10.85
N GLY A 28 12.80 -4.31 -10.00
CA GLY A 28 14.21 -4.04 -10.21
C GLY A 28 14.81 -4.73 -11.44
N ALA A 29 14.23 -5.86 -11.86
CA ALA A 29 14.63 -6.58 -13.06
C ALA A 29 14.10 -5.98 -14.38
N MET A 30 13.23 -4.96 -14.32
CA MET A 30 12.57 -4.37 -15.49
C MET A 30 13.08 -2.95 -15.76
N ALA A 31 13.37 -2.63 -17.02
CA ALA A 31 13.69 -1.25 -17.41
C ALA A 31 12.52 -0.28 -17.19
N SER A 32 11.28 -0.77 -17.33
CA SER A 32 10.07 -0.01 -17.04
C SER A 32 8.99 -0.97 -16.52
N ALA A 33 8.78 -0.95 -15.20
CA ALA A 33 7.77 -1.79 -14.56
C ALA A 33 6.35 -1.19 -14.73
N PRO A 34 5.33 -1.97 -15.09
CA PRO A 34 3.97 -1.46 -15.24
C PRO A 34 3.39 -1.04 -13.88
N VAL A 35 2.51 -0.04 -13.88
CA VAL A 35 1.82 0.43 -12.65
C VAL A 35 0.95 -0.65 -12.00
N THR A 36 0.53 -1.65 -12.78
CA THR A 36 -0.26 -2.79 -12.30
C THR A 36 0.56 -3.79 -11.48
N LEU A 37 1.91 -3.74 -11.57
CA LEU A 37 2.81 -4.51 -10.70
C LEU A 37 2.91 -3.84 -9.33
N ALA A 38 2.05 -4.29 -8.43
CA ALA A 38 1.96 -3.87 -7.05
C ALA A 38 1.49 -5.04 -6.19
N VAL A 39 1.67 -4.92 -4.87
CA VAL A 39 1.21 -5.91 -3.89
C VAL A 39 -0.29 -6.19 -3.98
N SER A 40 -0.72 -7.27 -3.35
CA SER A 40 -2.09 -7.73 -3.25
C SER A 40 -2.88 -6.89 -2.26
N ASP A 41 -4.20 -6.98 -2.38
CA ASP A 41 -5.15 -6.31 -1.49
C ASP A 41 -4.94 -6.70 -0.01
N ARG A 42 -4.64 -7.99 0.26
CA ARG A 42 -4.35 -8.48 1.62
C ARG A 42 -3.06 -7.88 2.17
N VAL A 43 -2.02 -7.79 1.35
CA VAL A 43 -0.74 -7.20 1.77
C VAL A 43 -0.86 -5.70 1.94
N ALA A 44 -1.63 -4.99 1.11
CA ALA A 44 -1.92 -3.57 1.33
C ALA A 44 -2.57 -3.32 2.71
N LEU A 45 -3.53 -4.15 3.13
CA LEU A 45 -4.11 -4.10 4.48
C LEU A 45 -3.11 -4.49 5.57
N GLY A 46 -2.26 -5.48 5.32
CA GLY A 46 -1.20 -5.90 6.25
C GLY A 46 -0.23 -4.76 6.54
N ILE A 47 0.26 -4.09 5.48
CA ILE A 47 1.15 -2.92 5.61
C ILE A 47 0.45 -1.82 6.42
N ALA A 48 -0.80 -1.49 6.10
CA ALA A 48 -1.54 -0.49 6.87
C ALA A 48 -1.73 -0.87 8.35
N THR A 49 -1.85 -2.16 8.65
CA THR A 49 -1.97 -2.68 10.02
C THR A 49 -0.66 -2.53 10.79
N MET A 50 0.49 -2.75 10.16
CA MET A 50 1.82 -2.61 10.77
C MET A 50 2.12 -1.17 11.22
N PHE A 51 1.62 -0.18 10.48
CA PHE A 51 1.91 1.24 10.70
C PHE A 51 0.79 2.03 11.40
N ARG A 52 -0.21 1.34 11.96
CA ARG A 52 -1.25 1.99 12.77
C ARG A 52 -0.64 2.60 14.03
N SER A 53 -1.05 3.81 14.38
CA SER A 53 -0.63 4.47 15.62
C SER A 53 -1.59 5.60 15.98
N SER A 54 -1.32 6.29 17.09
CA SER A 54 -2.09 7.47 17.51
C SER A 54 -1.74 8.74 16.73
N THR A 55 -0.71 8.74 15.89
CA THR A 55 -0.35 9.89 15.04
C THR A 55 -1.44 10.14 13.98
N PRO A 56 -1.56 11.36 13.43
CA PRO A 56 -2.53 11.64 12.37
C PRO A 56 -2.38 10.70 11.16
N SER A 57 -1.16 10.44 10.68
CA SER A 57 -0.88 9.50 9.59
C SER A 57 -1.18 8.05 9.98
N GLY A 58 -0.83 7.64 11.20
CA GLY A 58 -1.17 6.32 11.75
C GLY A 58 -2.67 6.07 11.85
N GLN A 59 -3.47 7.10 12.14
CA GLN A 59 -4.94 7.00 12.17
C GLN A 59 -5.55 6.82 10.78
N VAL A 60 -4.95 7.39 9.73
CA VAL A 60 -5.36 7.15 8.34
C VAL A 60 -5.13 5.68 7.97
N LEU A 61 -3.95 5.16 8.29
CA LEU A 61 -3.58 3.76 8.05
C LEU A 61 -4.47 2.79 8.85
N ASP A 62 -4.79 3.14 10.09
CA ASP A 62 -5.70 2.38 10.95
C ASP A 62 -7.14 2.37 10.41
N ARG A 63 -7.64 3.50 9.90
CA ARG A 63 -8.97 3.54 9.25
C ARG A 63 -8.99 2.69 7.99
N PHE A 64 -7.93 2.77 7.18
CA PHE A 64 -7.81 1.96 5.97
C PHE A 64 -7.73 0.47 6.29
N SER A 65 -6.93 0.06 7.28
CA SER A 65 -6.79 -1.35 7.67
C SER A 65 -8.11 -1.95 8.19
N ARG A 66 -8.93 -1.16 8.88
CA ARG A 66 -10.23 -1.59 9.42
C ARG A 66 -11.35 -1.64 8.39
N THR A 67 -11.38 -0.68 7.47
CA THR A 67 -12.52 -0.51 6.54
C THR A 67 -12.24 -1.01 5.12
N GLY A 68 -10.96 -1.21 4.79
CA GLY A 68 -10.52 -1.47 3.41
C GLY A 68 -10.75 -0.30 2.46
N THR A 69 -11.11 0.89 2.96
CA THR A 69 -11.41 2.07 2.14
C THR A 69 -10.69 3.30 2.65
N ALA A 70 -10.23 4.15 1.74
CA ALA A 70 -9.58 5.42 2.08
C ALA A 70 -9.71 6.40 0.91
N ASP A 71 -9.58 7.71 1.19
CA ASP A 71 -9.22 8.64 0.11
C ASP A 71 -7.76 8.42 -0.29
N SER A 72 -7.51 8.35 -1.60
CA SER A 72 -6.17 8.07 -2.13
C SER A 72 -5.14 9.13 -1.79
N ALA A 73 -5.52 10.41 -1.74
CA ALA A 73 -4.59 11.49 -1.44
C ALA A 73 -4.21 11.44 0.05
N GLU A 74 -5.20 11.34 0.93
CA GLU A 74 -5.01 11.18 2.38
C GLU A 74 -4.11 9.96 2.68
N LEU A 75 -4.36 8.82 2.02
CA LEU A 75 -3.57 7.61 2.22
C LEU A 75 -2.13 7.74 1.70
N LEU A 76 -1.91 8.40 0.54
CA LEU A 76 -0.57 8.63 0.01
C LEU A 76 0.24 9.61 0.86
N ASP A 77 -0.41 10.65 1.39
CA ASP A 77 0.21 11.61 2.29
C ASP A 77 0.61 10.93 3.61
N ALA A 78 -0.28 10.13 4.20
CA ALA A 78 0.04 9.34 5.38
C ALA A 78 1.23 8.39 5.15
N VAL A 79 1.24 7.67 4.02
CA VAL A 79 2.35 6.81 3.63
C VAL A 79 3.66 7.60 3.53
N ARG A 80 3.65 8.77 2.88
CA ARG A 80 4.84 9.61 2.74
C ARG A 80 5.35 10.13 4.08
N THR A 81 4.44 10.51 4.99
CA THR A 81 4.81 10.92 6.35
C THR A 81 5.49 9.78 7.10
N GLU A 82 4.88 8.58 7.13
CA GLU A 82 5.48 7.42 7.82
C GLU A 82 6.81 6.99 7.20
N GLN A 83 6.96 7.11 5.87
CA GLN A 83 8.23 6.85 5.17
C GLN A 83 9.38 7.73 5.64
N GLY A 84 9.10 8.93 6.15
CA GLY A 84 10.10 9.84 6.70
C GLY A 84 10.67 9.40 8.06
N TYR A 85 9.98 8.50 8.76
CA TYR A 85 10.36 8.01 10.09
C TYR A 85 10.67 6.50 10.11
N ALA A 86 10.31 5.78 9.06
CA ALA A 86 10.49 4.34 8.96
C ALA A 86 11.96 3.92 8.78
N SER A 87 12.27 2.69 9.19
CA SER A 87 13.51 2.00 8.79
C SER A 87 13.55 1.77 7.27
N ALA A 88 14.68 1.30 6.74
CA ALA A 88 14.79 0.96 5.31
C ALA A 88 13.75 -0.09 4.87
N GLU A 89 13.53 -1.12 5.67
CA GLU A 89 12.51 -2.15 5.44
C GLU A 89 11.09 -1.55 5.53
N GLY A 90 10.84 -0.73 6.55
CA GLY A 90 9.58 -0.03 6.71
C GLY A 90 9.27 0.91 5.54
N HIS A 91 10.28 1.60 5.03
CA HIS A 91 10.17 2.45 3.86
C HIS A 91 9.81 1.64 2.60
N ALA A 92 10.41 0.46 2.44
CA ALA A 92 10.18 -0.44 1.30
C ALA A 92 8.74 -0.98 1.27
N VAL A 93 8.19 -1.43 2.41
CA VAL A 93 6.80 -1.89 2.47
C VAL A 93 5.82 -0.74 2.24
N LEU A 94 6.08 0.45 2.80
CA LEU A 94 5.28 1.66 2.56
C LEU A 94 5.32 2.10 1.08
N HIS A 95 6.48 1.97 0.43
CA HIS A 95 6.62 2.24 -1.01
C HIS A 95 5.73 1.30 -1.83
N CYS A 96 5.66 0.02 -1.45
CA CYS A 96 4.76 -0.95 -2.07
C CYS A 96 3.27 -0.62 -1.84
N LEU A 97 2.88 -0.13 -0.66
CA LEU A 97 1.52 0.37 -0.42
C LEU A 97 1.18 1.57 -1.32
N ALA A 98 2.09 2.54 -1.47
CA ALA A 98 1.89 3.63 -2.43
C ALA A 98 1.72 3.12 -3.87
N GLY A 99 2.49 2.10 -4.26
CA GLY A 99 2.34 1.40 -5.54
C GLY A 99 0.95 0.79 -5.72
N TRP A 100 0.42 0.13 -4.68
CA TRP A 100 -0.94 -0.41 -4.69
C TRP A 100 -2.00 0.68 -4.86
N VAL A 101 -1.88 1.80 -4.16
CA VAL A 101 -2.82 2.93 -4.32
C VAL A 101 -2.82 3.42 -5.78
N ARG A 102 -1.63 3.59 -6.39
CA ARG A 102 -1.50 4.01 -7.79
C ARG A 102 -2.13 3.01 -8.76
N LYS A 103 -1.95 1.71 -8.54
CA LYS A 103 -2.65 0.64 -9.29
C LYS A 103 -4.16 0.81 -9.21
N GLN A 104 -4.73 1.02 -8.02
CA GLN A 104 -6.17 1.20 -7.85
C GLN A 104 -6.69 2.43 -8.60
N LEU A 105 -5.94 3.53 -8.58
CA LEU A 105 -6.29 4.74 -9.34
C LEU A 105 -6.27 4.48 -10.84
N TYR A 106 -5.23 3.81 -11.35
CA TYR A 106 -5.12 3.43 -12.75
C TYR A 106 -6.31 2.58 -13.19
N LEU A 107 -6.63 1.51 -12.45
CA LEU A 107 -7.76 0.63 -12.76
C LEU A 107 -9.08 1.40 -12.79
N LYS A 108 -9.32 2.30 -11.84
CA LYS A 108 -10.55 3.12 -11.81
C LYS A 108 -10.67 4.07 -12.98
N THR A 109 -9.57 4.62 -13.46
CA THR A 109 -9.56 5.48 -14.66
C THR A 109 -9.82 4.65 -15.91
N THR A 110 -9.17 3.49 -16.06
CA THR A 110 -9.32 2.63 -17.24
C THR A 110 -10.70 1.98 -17.35
N THR A 111 -11.36 1.66 -16.23
CA THR A 111 -12.74 1.10 -16.25
C THR A 111 -13.82 2.14 -16.58
N ARG A 112 -13.50 3.44 -16.60
CA ARG A 112 -14.45 4.52 -16.93
C ARG A 112 -14.44 4.91 -18.41
N VAL A 113 -13.60 4.28 -19.21
CA VAL A 113 -13.54 4.38 -20.69
C VAL A 113 -14.25 3.18 -21.27
#